data_AF-A0A2K9NZ00-F1
#
_entry.id   AF-A0A2K9NZ00-F1
#
_cell.length_a   1.000
_cell.length_b   1.000
_cell.length_c   1.000
_cell.angle_alpha   90.00
_cell.angle_beta   90.00
_cell.angle_gamma   90.00
#
_symmetry.space_group_name_H-M   'P 1'
#
loop_
_entity.id
_entity.type
_entity.pdbx_description
1 polymer ?
#
loop_
_entity_poly.entity_id
_entity_poly.type
_entity_poly.pdbx_seq_one_letter_code
_entity_poly.pdbx_strand_id
1 'polypeptide(L)'
;MKQNTYFKTFLNGLLYENPSFVLFLGMCPTLAVTTGVVNAIGMGLSTTAVLICSNIVISLLRKFIPDKIRIAAYIVIIAGFVTVVQMLMNAYVPALSSSLGIYIPLIVVNCIILGRAEAFANKNSVGKSMFDGLGMGLGFTAALILISAVREILGAGTFAGISLFGSGFQPVSIMILPPGAFLTLGCLLAVINIIVMKRKKKKTALNSSDEKEGI
;
A
#
# COMPACT_ATOMS: atom_id res chain seq x y z
N MET A 1 -13.67 -19.40 20.70
CA MET A 1 -14.30 -18.34 19.88
C MET A 1 -13.83 -18.43 18.43
N LYS A 2 -14.73 -18.80 17.52
CA LYS A 2 -14.53 -19.16 16.10
C LYS A 2 -14.42 -17.92 15.17
N GLN A 3 -13.62 -16.91 15.53
CA GLN A 3 -13.54 -15.67 14.74
C GLN A 3 -12.75 -15.86 13.43
N ASN A 4 -13.52 -15.95 12.34
CA ASN A 4 -13.23 -15.73 10.91
C ASN A 4 -11.75 -15.60 10.49
N THR A 5 -11.17 -16.70 10.00
CA THR A 5 -9.86 -16.74 9.33
C THR A 5 -9.72 -15.67 8.23
N TYR A 6 -10.80 -15.37 7.50
CA TYR A 6 -10.82 -14.33 6.46
C TYR A 6 -10.65 -12.91 7.02
N PHE A 7 -11.34 -12.59 8.10
CA PHE A 7 -11.27 -11.28 8.76
C PHE A 7 -9.91 -11.06 9.42
N LYS A 8 -9.29 -12.12 9.97
CA LYS A 8 -7.90 -12.07 10.44
C LYS A 8 -6.90 -11.81 9.32
N THR A 9 -7.03 -12.46 8.17
CA THR A 9 -6.15 -12.20 7.01
C THR A 9 -6.30 -10.75 6.53
N PHE A 10 -7.52 -10.25 6.47
CA PHE A 10 -7.81 -8.86 6.11
C PHE A 10 -7.21 -7.86 7.12
N LEU A 11 -7.47 -8.02 8.42
CA LEU A 11 -6.90 -7.14 9.45
C LEU A 11 -5.38 -7.23 9.52
N ASN A 12 -4.80 -8.41 9.26
CA ASN A 12 -3.35 -8.54 9.23
C ASN A 12 -2.74 -7.70 8.12
N GLY A 13 -3.24 -7.77 6.89
CA GLY A 13 -2.73 -6.96 5.78
C GLY A 13 -2.93 -5.45 5.97
N LEU A 14 -4.00 -5.04 6.65
CA LEU A 14 -4.30 -3.63 6.87
C LEU A 14 -3.50 -3.01 8.03
N LEU A 15 -3.32 -3.72 9.14
CA LEU A 15 -2.82 -3.16 10.41
C LEU A 15 -1.51 -3.79 10.93
N TYR A 16 -1.25 -5.07 10.68
CA TYR A 16 -0.10 -5.78 11.26
C TYR A 16 1.05 -5.97 10.28
N GLU A 17 0.77 -6.17 9.00
CA GLU A 17 1.72 -6.41 7.91
C GLU A 17 1.63 -5.28 6.87
N ASN A 18 1.58 -4.03 7.32
CA ASN A 18 1.41 -2.91 6.39
C ASN A 18 2.56 -2.92 5.34
N PRO A 19 2.24 -3.04 4.03
CA PRO A 19 3.23 -3.37 3.00
C PRO A 19 4.35 -2.35 2.90
N SER A 20 4.06 -1.06 3.10
CA SER A 20 5.05 0.01 2.95
C SER A 20 5.90 0.20 4.21
N PHE A 21 5.29 0.14 5.39
CA PHE A 21 6.00 0.48 6.63
C PHE A 21 6.68 -0.72 7.30
N VAL A 22 6.18 -1.94 7.07
CA VAL A 22 6.71 -3.16 7.71
C VAL A 22 7.48 -4.02 6.72
N LEU A 23 6.95 -4.20 5.50
CA LEU A 23 7.56 -5.07 4.49
C LEU A 23 8.47 -4.32 3.50
N PHE A 24 8.48 -2.98 3.51
CA PHE A 24 9.23 -2.15 2.56
C PHE A 24 8.95 -2.48 1.08
N LEU A 25 7.72 -2.90 0.76
CA LEU A 25 7.28 -3.19 -0.60
C LEU A 25 6.54 -1.98 -1.19
N GLY A 26 6.63 -1.83 -2.51
CA GLY A 26 5.91 -0.76 -3.24
C GLY A 26 6.56 0.62 -3.10
N MET A 27 7.87 0.67 -2.86
CA MET A 27 8.63 1.91 -2.69
C MET A 27 8.65 2.78 -3.95
N CYS A 28 8.77 2.19 -5.14
CA CYS A 28 8.82 2.92 -6.40
C CYS A 28 7.59 3.83 -6.62
N PRO A 29 6.35 3.32 -6.55
CA PRO A 29 5.17 4.18 -6.62
C PRO A 29 5.06 5.10 -5.39
N THR A 30 5.40 4.62 -4.19
CA THR A 30 5.34 5.44 -2.98
C THR A 30 6.16 6.72 -3.08
N LEU A 31 7.36 6.66 -3.63
CA LEU A 31 8.22 7.83 -3.75
C LEU A 31 7.78 8.77 -4.89
N ALA A 32 7.23 8.20 -5.97
CA ALA A 32 6.88 8.93 -7.18
C ALA A 32 5.55 9.69 -7.09
N VAL A 33 4.47 9.08 -6.58
CA VAL A 33 3.12 9.66 -6.64
C VAL A 33 2.62 10.31 -5.34
N THR A 34 3.41 10.30 -4.27
CA THR A 34 3.02 10.90 -2.99
C THR A 34 3.24 12.42 -2.93
N THR A 35 3.40 13.09 -4.06
CA THR A 35 3.43 14.57 -4.13
C THR A 35 2.03 15.18 -3.97
N GLY A 36 0.97 14.42 -4.22
CA GLY A 36 -0.41 14.84 -4.01
C GLY A 36 -1.32 13.71 -3.56
N VAL A 37 -2.22 14.02 -2.64
CA VAL A 37 -3.16 13.07 -2.01
C VAL A 37 -4.12 12.46 -3.04
N VAL A 38 -4.62 13.27 -3.98
CA VAL A 38 -5.54 12.78 -5.04
C VAL A 38 -4.85 11.71 -5.91
N ASN A 39 -3.59 11.94 -6.28
CA ASN A 39 -2.79 10.99 -7.06
C ASN A 39 -2.47 9.74 -6.27
N ALA A 40 -2.12 9.90 -4.99
CA ALA A 40 -1.85 8.79 -4.07
C ALA A 40 -3.07 7.88 -3.87
N ILE A 41 -4.27 8.47 -3.70
CA ILE A 41 -5.54 7.72 -3.61
C ILE A 41 -5.80 6.98 -4.93
N GLY A 42 -5.67 7.67 -6.06
CA GLY A 42 -5.85 7.08 -7.38
C GLY A 42 -4.95 5.87 -7.61
N MET A 43 -3.66 6.01 -7.33
CA MET A 43 -2.71 4.92 -7.51
C MET A 43 -2.93 3.78 -6.52
N GLY A 44 -3.23 4.08 -5.26
CA GLY A 44 -3.50 3.07 -4.24
C GLY A 44 -4.74 2.23 -4.54
N LEU A 45 -5.84 2.87 -4.92
CA LEU A 45 -7.09 2.18 -5.27
C LEU A 45 -6.93 1.34 -6.54
N SER A 46 -6.28 1.89 -7.58
CA SER A 46 -5.97 1.12 -8.80
C SER A 46 -5.09 -0.09 -8.49
N THR A 47 -4.05 0.07 -7.66
CA THR A 47 -3.19 -1.04 -7.22
C THR A 47 -3.98 -2.08 -6.43
N THR A 48 -4.91 -1.66 -5.58
CA THR A 48 -5.77 -2.56 -4.80
C THR A 48 -6.68 -3.40 -5.70
N ALA A 49 -7.32 -2.77 -6.69
CA ALA A 49 -8.16 -3.47 -7.66
C ALA A 49 -7.36 -4.52 -8.45
N VAL A 50 -6.18 -4.13 -8.97
CA VAL A 50 -5.29 -5.04 -9.69
C VAL A 50 -4.84 -6.19 -8.78
N LEU A 51 -4.45 -5.90 -7.54
CA LEU A 51 -3.97 -6.90 -6.57
C LEU A 51 -5.03 -7.95 -6.24
N ILE A 52 -6.28 -7.54 -6.08
CA ILE A 52 -7.41 -8.46 -5.84
C ILE A 52 -7.61 -9.36 -7.06
N CYS A 53 -7.73 -8.78 -8.25
CA CYS A 53 -7.97 -9.51 -9.49
C CYS A 53 -6.82 -10.47 -9.82
N SER A 54 -5.57 -10.02 -9.70
CA SER A 54 -4.39 -10.84 -9.97
C SER A 54 -4.29 -12.00 -8.97
N ASN A 55 -4.54 -11.76 -7.68
CA ASN A 55 -4.47 -12.81 -6.65
C ASN A 55 -5.54 -13.90 -6.85
N ILE A 56 -6.74 -13.53 -7.29
CA ILE A 56 -7.81 -14.48 -7.62
C ILE A 56 -7.38 -15.36 -8.79
N VAL A 57 -6.94 -14.77 -9.90
CA VAL A 57 -6.56 -15.50 -11.11
C VAL A 57 -5.32 -16.37 -10.88
N ILE A 58 -4.31 -15.86 -10.17
CA ILE A 58 -3.09 -16.62 -9.87
C ILE A 58 -3.40 -17.80 -8.95
N SER A 59 -4.29 -17.63 -7.97
CA SER A 59 -4.73 -18.74 -7.10
C SER A 59 -5.48 -19.83 -7.86
N LEU A 60 -6.24 -19.47 -8.91
CA LEU A 60 -6.90 -20.43 -9.81
C LEU A 60 -5.90 -21.15 -10.72
N LEU A 61 -4.96 -20.41 -11.31
CA LEU A 61 -4.01 -20.92 -12.29
C LEU A 61 -2.77 -21.59 -11.68
N ARG A 62 -2.59 -21.56 -10.36
CA ARG A 62 -1.42 -22.11 -9.64
C ARG A 62 -1.04 -23.55 -9.99
N LYS A 63 -2.01 -24.39 -10.39
CA LYS A 63 -1.77 -25.79 -10.74
C LYS A 63 -1.29 -25.97 -12.19
N PHE A 64 -1.55 -25.00 -13.05
CA PHE A 64 -1.20 -25.02 -14.47
C PHE A 64 0.13 -24.34 -14.76
N ILE A 65 0.57 -23.41 -13.90
CA ILE A 65 1.79 -22.63 -14.11
C ILE A 65 3.00 -23.43 -13.60
N PRO A 66 3.97 -23.78 -14.46
CA PRO A 66 5.19 -24.46 -14.03
C PRO A 66 6.13 -23.50 -13.29
N ASP A 67 6.83 -24.02 -12.29
CA ASP A 67 7.65 -23.23 -11.37
C ASP A 67 8.76 -22.42 -12.07
N LYS A 68 9.29 -22.94 -13.17
CA LYS A 68 10.39 -22.30 -13.93
C LYS A 68 10.00 -20.95 -14.57
N ILE A 69 8.74 -20.74 -14.91
CA ILE A 69 8.26 -19.53 -15.62
C ILE A 69 7.25 -18.72 -14.81
N ARG A 70 7.12 -19.02 -13.52
CA ARG A 70 6.07 -18.48 -12.65
C ARG A 70 6.06 -16.95 -12.58
N ILE A 71 7.22 -16.33 -12.34
CA ILE A 71 7.34 -14.87 -12.21
C ILE A 71 6.91 -14.17 -13.51
N ALA A 72 7.38 -14.68 -14.66
CA ALA A 72 7.01 -14.15 -15.97
C ALA A 72 5.49 -14.27 -16.22
N ALA A 73 4.90 -15.43 -15.90
CA ALA A 73 3.46 -15.63 -16.02
C ALA A 73 2.65 -14.65 -15.15
N TYR A 74 3.10 -14.39 -13.92
CA TYR A 74 2.44 -13.44 -13.02
C TYR A 74 2.49 -12.02 -13.56
N ILE A 75 3.63 -11.57 -14.08
CA ILE A 75 3.78 -10.24 -14.67
C ILE A 75 2.83 -10.06 -15.87
N VAL A 76 2.68 -11.08 -16.72
CA VAL A 76 1.74 -11.02 -17.86
C VAL A 76 0.29 -10.90 -17.38
N ILE A 77 -0.12 -11.68 -16.37
CA ILE A 77 -1.47 -11.60 -15.79
C ILE A 77 -1.71 -10.20 -15.20
N ILE A 78 -0.74 -9.68 -14.44
CA ILE A 78 -0.82 -8.34 -13.82
C ILE A 78 -0.90 -7.26 -14.91
N ALA A 79 -0.06 -7.33 -15.95
CA ALA A 79 -0.06 -6.38 -17.06
C ALA A 79 -1.40 -6.33 -17.79
N GLY A 80 -2.05 -7.49 -17.99
CA GLY A 80 -3.41 -7.56 -18.54
C GLY A 80 -4.40 -6.76 -17.69
N PHE A 81 -4.42 -6.97 -16.37
CA PHE A 81 -5.31 -6.24 -15.47
C PHE A 81 -4.99 -4.74 -15.39
N VAL A 82 -3.71 -4.37 -15.36
CA VAL A 82 -3.30 -2.95 -15.37
C VAL A 82 -3.77 -2.27 -16.66
N THR A 83 -3.72 -2.96 -17.79
CA THR A 83 -4.21 -2.43 -19.08
C THR A 83 -5.72 -2.16 -19.03
N VAL A 84 -6.50 -3.07 -18.44
CA VAL A 84 -7.94 -2.86 -18.24
C VAL A 84 -8.20 -1.64 -17.35
N VAL A 85 -7.45 -1.50 -16.24
CA VAL A 85 -7.56 -0.33 -15.36
C VAL A 85 -7.15 0.96 -16.07
N GLN A 86 -6.11 0.94 -16.89
CA GLN A 86 -5.69 2.08 -17.71
C GLN A 86 -6.81 2.56 -18.65
N MET A 87 -7.51 1.62 -19.30
CA MET A 87 -8.64 1.94 -20.18
C MET A 87 -9.83 2.50 -19.39
N LEU A 88 -10.14 1.93 -18.22
CA LEU A 88 -11.20 2.44 -17.35
C LEU A 88 -10.89 3.85 -16.83
N MET A 89 -9.65 4.12 -16.42
CA MET A 89 -9.24 5.45 -15.97
C MET A 89 -9.34 6.48 -17.09
N ASN A 90 -8.92 6.14 -18.32
CA ASN A 90 -9.09 7.02 -19.48
C ASN A 90 -10.55 7.34 -19.78
N ALA A 91 -11.46 6.39 -19.57
CA ALA A 91 -12.88 6.55 -19.87
C ALA A 91 -13.63 7.36 -18.81
N TYR A 92 -13.39 7.10 -17.52
CA TYR A 92 -14.18 7.68 -16.42
C TYR A 92 -13.51 8.85 -15.69
N VAL A 93 -12.17 8.89 -15.65
CA VAL A 93 -11.43 9.89 -14.85
C VAL A 93 -10.20 10.41 -15.64
N PRO A 94 -10.42 11.14 -16.74
CA PRO A 94 -9.34 11.56 -17.63
C PRO A 94 -8.32 12.47 -16.93
N ALA A 95 -8.75 13.32 -16.00
CA ALA A 95 -7.84 14.18 -15.23
C ALA A 95 -6.80 13.36 -14.42
N LEU A 96 -7.25 12.30 -13.75
CA LEU A 96 -6.38 11.42 -12.98
C LEU A 96 -5.50 10.58 -13.91
N SER A 97 -6.04 10.15 -15.07
CA SER A 97 -5.27 9.40 -16.06
C SER A 97 -4.15 10.23 -16.69
N SER A 98 -4.37 11.53 -16.94
CA SER A 98 -3.30 12.42 -17.42
C SER A 98 -2.18 12.60 -16.39
N SER A 99 -2.51 12.65 -15.09
CA SER A 99 -1.51 12.75 -14.02
C SER A 99 -0.78 11.43 -13.73
N LEU A 100 -1.49 10.30 -13.77
CA LEU A 100 -0.93 8.97 -13.48
C LEU A 100 -0.42 8.23 -14.70
N GLY A 101 -0.66 8.70 -15.93
CA GLY A 101 -0.39 7.98 -17.17
C GLY A 101 1.03 7.43 -17.26
N ILE A 102 2.03 8.25 -16.90
CA ILE A 102 3.43 7.83 -16.89
C ILE A 102 3.78 6.85 -15.75
N TYR A 103 2.95 6.84 -14.70
CA TYR A 103 3.13 6.02 -13.51
C TYR A 103 2.30 4.72 -13.53
N ILE A 104 1.34 4.55 -14.44
CA ILE A 104 0.53 3.32 -14.54
C ILE A 104 1.40 2.08 -14.81
N PRO A 105 2.45 2.12 -15.64
CA PRO A 105 3.40 1.00 -15.76
C PRO A 105 4.09 0.61 -14.44
N LEU A 106 4.22 1.53 -13.47
CA LEU A 106 4.77 1.21 -12.15
C LEU A 106 3.87 0.28 -11.34
N ILE A 107 2.58 0.17 -11.68
CA ILE A 107 1.68 -0.80 -11.07
C ILE A 107 2.06 -2.22 -11.49
N VAL A 108 2.44 -2.43 -12.76
CA VAL A 108 2.83 -3.76 -13.28
C VAL A 108 4.05 -4.30 -12.54
N VAL A 109 5.04 -3.45 -12.31
CA VAL A 109 6.30 -3.80 -11.62
C VAL A 109 6.24 -3.56 -10.11
N ASN A 110 5.05 -3.35 -9.55
CA ASN A 110 4.91 -3.11 -8.12
C ASN A 110 5.25 -4.38 -7.32
N CYS A 111 6.26 -4.28 -6.47
CA CYS A 111 6.76 -5.39 -5.65
C CYS A 111 5.71 -5.96 -4.69
N ILE A 112 4.69 -5.18 -4.30
CA ILE A 112 3.58 -5.67 -3.48
C ILE A 112 2.78 -6.73 -4.25
N ILE A 113 2.47 -6.45 -5.52
CA ILE A 113 1.63 -7.33 -6.33
C ILE A 113 2.36 -8.64 -6.62
N LEU A 114 3.60 -8.54 -7.07
CA LEU A 114 4.41 -9.73 -7.34
C LEU A 114 4.71 -10.53 -6.06
N GLY A 115 5.08 -9.84 -4.97
CA GLY A 115 5.42 -10.47 -3.71
C GLY A 115 4.25 -11.23 -3.07
N ARG A 116 3.03 -10.67 -3.11
CA ARG A 116 1.83 -11.37 -2.60
C ARG A 116 1.34 -12.46 -3.54
N ALA A 117 1.48 -12.27 -4.85
CA ALA A 117 1.18 -13.33 -5.82
C ALA A 117 2.02 -14.60 -5.55
N GLU A 118 3.31 -14.43 -5.28
CA GLU A 118 4.23 -15.53 -5.00
C GLU A 118 4.07 -16.10 -3.58
N ALA A 119 4.09 -15.24 -2.56
CA ALA A 119 4.12 -15.67 -1.17
C ALA A 119 2.77 -16.18 -0.67
N PHE A 120 1.66 -15.64 -1.18
CA PHE A 120 0.31 -15.93 -0.66
C PHE A 120 -0.62 -16.56 -1.69
N ALA A 121 -0.83 -15.92 -2.85
CA ALA A 121 -1.86 -16.36 -3.81
C ALA A 121 -1.59 -17.75 -4.38
N ASN A 122 -0.32 -18.07 -4.66
CA ASN A 122 0.10 -19.39 -5.15
C ASN A 122 -0.12 -20.52 -4.12
N LYS A 123 -0.15 -20.21 -2.83
CA LYS A 123 -0.22 -21.22 -1.75
C LYS A 123 -1.60 -21.32 -1.09
N ASN A 124 -2.47 -20.33 -1.29
CA ASN A 124 -3.77 -20.22 -0.63
C ASN A 124 -4.95 -20.33 -1.61
N SER A 125 -6.13 -20.69 -1.10
CA SER A 125 -7.36 -20.75 -1.89
C SER A 125 -7.86 -19.37 -2.28
N VAL A 126 -8.64 -19.31 -3.37
CA VAL A 126 -9.13 -18.07 -4.01
C VAL A 126 -9.74 -17.10 -3.00
N GLY A 127 -10.63 -17.58 -2.12
CA GLY A 127 -11.26 -16.74 -1.11
C GLY A 127 -10.25 -16.09 -0.16
N LYS A 128 -9.26 -16.85 0.35
CA LYS A 128 -8.22 -16.28 1.21
C LYS A 128 -7.35 -15.28 0.45
N SER A 129 -6.98 -15.58 -0.79
CA SER A 129 -6.15 -14.72 -1.64
C SER A 129 -6.84 -13.40 -2.01
N MET A 130 -8.16 -13.40 -2.13
CA MET A 130 -8.97 -12.19 -2.33
C MET A 130 -8.91 -11.27 -1.10
N PHE A 131 -9.16 -11.81 0.10
CA PHE A 131 -9.09 -11.02 1.34
C PHE A 131 -7.67 -10.52 1.65
N ASP A 132 -6.65 -11.29 1.26
CA ASP A 132 -5.25 -10.85 1.32
C ASP A 132 -4.99 -9.65 0.40
N GLY A 133 -5.41 -9.74 -0.86
CA GLY A 133 -5.25 -8.64 -1.81
C GLY A 133 -5.98 -7.38 -1.36
N LEU A 134 -7.18 -7.53 -0.79
CA LEU A 134 -7.96 -6.39 -0.28
C LEU A 134 -7.30 -5.76 0.97
N GLY A 135 -6.82 -6.57 1.91
CA GLY A 135 -6.15 -6.08 3.11
C GLY A 135 -4.83 -5.37 2.78
N MET A 136 -3.97 -6.01 1.97
CA MET A 136 -2.67 -5.47 1.57
C MET A 136 -2.82 -4.22 0.68
N GLY A 137 -3.76 -4.23 -0.27
CA GLY A 137 -4.01 -3.08 -1.15
C GLY A 137 -4.54 -1.87 -0.40
N LEU A 138 -5.50 -2.06 0.50
CA LEU A 138 -5.98 -0.97 1.36
C LEU A 138 -4.90 -0.48 2.33
N GLY A 139 -4.07 -1.38 2.87
CA GLY A 139 -2.91 -1.01 3.69
C GLY A 139 -1.91 -0.13 2.93
N PHE A 140 -1.63 -0.49 1.68
CA PHE A 140 -0.81 0.31 0.76
C PHE A 140 -1.43 1.68 0.48
N THR A 141 -2.73 1.71 0.16
CA THR A 141 -3.46 2.96 -0.11
C THR A 141 -3.41 3.89 1.10
N ALA A 142 -3.64 3.37 2.31
CA ALA A 142 -3.56 4.15 3.53
C ALA A 142 -2.14 4.70 3.78
N ALA A 143 -1.10 3.90 3.49
CA ALA A 143 0.29 4.36 3.59
C ALA A 143 0.60 5.49 2.60
N LEU A 144 0.14 5.38 1.36
CA LEU A 144 0.30 6.43 0.35
C LEU A 144 -0.42 7.73 0.76
N ILE A 145 -1.64 7.64 1.28
CA ILE A 145 -2.40 8.80 1.77
C ILE A 145 -1.65 9.48 2.92
N LEU A 146 -1.13 8.70 3.87
CA LEU A 146 -0.41 9.24 5.02
C LEU A 146 0.87 9.98 4.59
N ILE A 147 1.67 9.39 3.70
CA ILE A 147 2.91 10.01 3.21
C ILE A 147 2.59 11.23 2.35
N SER A 148 1.61 11.13 1.45
CA SER A 148 1.21 12.24 0.58
C SER A 148 0.59 13.40 1.34
N ALA A 149 -0.19 13.15 2.39
CA ALA A 149 -0.73 14.21 3.23
C ALA A 149 0.39 15.04 3.88
N VAL A 150 1.40 14.37 4.45
CA VAL A 150 2.56 15.06 5.06
C VAL A 150 3.35 15.83 3.98
N ARG A 151 3.58 15.22 2.82
CA ARG A 151 4.34 15.85 1.72
C ARG A 151 3.60 17.02 1.08
N GLU A 152 2.30 16.93 0.88
CA GLU A 152 1.48 17.97 0.26
C GLU A 152 1.34 19.18 1.19
N ILE A 153 1.09 18.94 2.50
CA ILE A 153 1.01 20.00 3.50
C ILE A 153 2.35 20.74 3.64
N LEU A 154 3.47 20.01 3.71
CA LEU A 154 4.79 20.63 3.89
C LEU A 154 5.35 21.23 2.60
N GLY A 155 5.06 20.63 1.44
CA GLY A 155 5.59 21.04 0.15
C GLY A 155 4.81 22.19 -0.48
N ALA A 156 3.48 22.13 -0.47
CA ALA A 156 2.61 23.07 -1.17
C ALA A 156 1.70 23.88 -0.22
N GLY A 157 1.61 23.53 1.07
CA GLY A 157 0.69 24.20 2.00
C GLY A 157 -0.77 23.88 1.73
N THR A 158 -1.04 22.86 0.92
CA THR A 158 -2.39 22.43 0.50
C THR A 158 -2.72 21.07 1.07
N PHE A 159 -4.02 20.80 1.22
CA PHE A 159 -4.53 19.45 1.45
C PHE A 159 -5.63 19.15 0.44
N ALA A 160 -5.40 18.14 -0.40
CA ALA A 160 -6.33 17.75 -1.47
C ALA A 160 -6.72 18.93 -2.39
N GLY A 161 -5.76 19.82 -2.66
CA GLY A 161 -5.96 21.02 -3.50
C GLY A 161 -6.60 22.23 -2.81
N ILE A 162 -6.92 22.16 -1.51
CA ILE A 162 -7.40 23.30 -0.72
C ILE A 162 -6.21 23.95 0.00
N SER A 163 -5.98 25.25 -0.21
CA SER A 163 -4.93 26.00 0.48
C SER A 163 -5.24 26.14 1.97
N LEU A 164 -4.44 25.50 2.83
CA LEU A 164 -4.58 25.59 4.29
C LEU A 164 -3.83 26.79 4.85
N PHE A 165 -2.69 27.13 4.24
CA PHE A 165 -1.94 28.34 4.53
C PHE A 165 -2.19 29.34 3.40
N GLY A 166 -2.53 30.58 3.76
CA GLY A 166 -2.81 31.65 2.79
C GLY A 166 -1.60 32.02 1.92
N SER A 167 -1.70 33.12 1.18
CA SER A 167 -0.72 33.60 0.18
C SER A 167 0.71 33.89 0.69
N GLY A 168 1.01 33.65 1.97
CA GLY A 168 2.33 33.84 2.58
C GLY A 168 3.16 32.55 2.77
N PHE A 169 2.65 31.37 2.37
CA PHE A 169 3.41 30.13 2.49
C PHE A 169 4.40 30.00 1.33
N GLN A 170 5.70 30.02 1.63
CA GLN A 170 6.72 29.69 0.64
C GLN A 170 6.83 28.17 0.55
N PRO A 171 6.47 27.55 -0.61
CA PRO A 171 6.51 26.11 -0.76
C PRO A 171 7.93 25.58 -0.54
N VAL A 172 8.05 24.55 0.29
CA VAL A 172 9.31 23.87 0.54
C VAL A 172 9.57 22.92 -0.63
N SER A 173 10.13 23.43 -1.72
CA SER A 173 10.33 22.69 -2.98
C SER A 173 11.08 21.37 -2.81
N ILE A 174 11.95 21.25 -1.79
CA ILE A 174 12.69 20.01 -1.50
C ILE A 174 11.77 18.84 -1.08
N MET A 175 10.57 19.14 -0.57
CA MET A 175 9.59 18.13 -0.16
C MET A 175 8.88 17.45 -1.35
N ILE A 176 8.80 18.15 -2.48
CA ILE A 176 8.18 17.67 -3.71
C ILE A 176 9.13 16.71 -4.46
N LEU A 177 10.44 16.88 -4.27
CA LEU A 177 11.46 16.01 -4.87
C LEU A 177 11.63 14.66 -4.13
N PRO A 178 12.25 13.64 -4.77
CA PRO A 178 12.55 12.35 -4.15
C PRO A 178 13.22 12.39 -2.76
N PRO A 179 14.23 13.24 -2.47
CA PRO A 179 14.78 13.40 -1.12
C PRO A 179 13.73 13.71 -0.04
N GLY A 180 12.71 14.51 -0.35
CA GLY A 180 11.60 14.78 0.56
C GLY A 180 10.75 13.55 0.87
N ALA A 181 10.56 12.67 -0.12
CA ALA A 181 9.85 11.40 0.05
C ALA A 181 10.59 10.44 0.99
N PHE A 182 11.93 10.36 0.87
CA PHE A 182 12.75 9.55 1.77
C PHE A 182 12.77 10.12 3.20
N LEU A 183 12.88 11.45 3.34
CA LEU A 183 12.89 12.11 4.65
C LEU A 183 11.55 11.91 5.37
N THR A 184 10.43 12.11 4.68
CA THR A 184 9.09 11.89 5.25
C THR A 184 8.88 10.44 5.64
N LEU A 185 9.24 9.48 4.78
CA LEU A 185 9.17 8.06 5.11
C LEU A 185 10.01 7.72 6.35
N GLY A 186 11.25 8.21 6.44
CA GLY A 186 12.14 8.00 7.58
C GLY A 186 11.57 8.55 8.89
N CYS A 187 11.08 9.79 8.88
CA CYS A 187 10.43 10.40 10.05
C CYS A 187 9.18 9.62 10.47
N LEU A 188 8.35 9.22 9.51
CA LEU A 188 7.10 8.49 9.77
C LEU A 188 7.38 7.10 10.34
N LEU A 189 8.38 6.39 9.81
CA LEU A 189 8.87 5.12 10.36
C LEU A 189 9.41 5.28 11.78
N ALA A 190 10.17 6.35 12.06
CA ALA A 190 10.67 6.62 13.41
C ALA A 190 9.51 6.82 14.40
N VAL A 191 8.49 7.59 14.04
CA VAL A 191 7.30 7.80 14.87
C VAL A 191 6.54 6.49 15.09
N ILE A 192 6.30 5.71 14.04
CA ILE A 192 5.62 4.41 14.14
C ILE A 192 6.40 3.48 15.08
N ASN A 193 7.72 3.40 14.93
CA ASN A 193 8.56 2.54 15.77
C ASN A 193 8.52 2.96 17.24
N ILE A 194 8.59 4.27 17.53
CA ILE A 194 8.43 4.78 18.90
C ILE A 194 7.07 4.40 19.50
N ILE A 195 5.98 4.52 18.73
CA ILE A 195 4.63 4.14 19.17
C ILE A 195 4.55 2.64 19.44
N VAL A 196 5.10 1.81 18.56
CA VAL A 196 5.13 0.34 18.69
C VAL A 196 5.93 -0.07 19.93
N MET A 197 7.11 0.53 20.15
CA MET A 197 7.95 0.28 21.33
C MET A 197 7.21 0.67 22.63
N LYS A 198 6.55 1.83 22.66
CA LYS A 198 5.74 2.26 23.82
C LYS A 198 4.59 1.29 24.11
N ARG A 199 3.90 0.80 23.07
CA ARG A 199 2.82 -0.19 23.22
C ARG A 199 3.34 -1.54 23.70
N LYS A 200 4.50 -2.00 23.22
CA LYS A 200 5.13 -3.25 23.66
C LYS A 200 5.55 -3.17 25.13
N LYS A 201 6.16 -2.05 25.55
CA LYS A 201 6.54 -1.79 26.94
C LYS A 201 5.33 -1.75 27.89
N LYS A 202 4.22 -1.15 27.46
CA LYS A 202 2.95 -1.12 28.23
C LYS A 202 2.34 -2.52 28.38
N LYS A 203 2.33 -3.34 27.32
CA LYS A 203 1.86 -4.74 27.40
C LYS A 203 2.71 -5.61 28.33
N THR A 204 4.04 -5.46 28.28
CA THR A 204 4.93 -6.18 29.19
C THR A 204 4.71 -5.77 30.66
N ALA A 205 4.46 -4.48 30.93
CA ALA A 205 4.19 -3.99 32.28
C ALA A 205 2.84 -4.46 32.85
N LEU A 206 1.80 -4.61 32.01
CA LEU A 206 0.51 -5.17 32.42
C LEU A 206 0.62 -6.67 32.74
N ASN A 207 1.26 -7.47 31.88
CA ASN A 207 1.44 -8.90 32.14
C ASN A 207 2.25 -9.18 33.42
N SER A 208 3.22 -8.32 33.77
CA SER A 208 3.98 -8.45 35.03
C SER A 208 3.21 -8.01 36.29
N SER A 209 2.06 -7.36 36.14
CA SER A 209 1.17 -6.97 37.24
C SER A 209 0.15 -8.07 37.52
N ASP A 210 -0.40 -8.69 36.47
CA ASP A 210 -1.30 -9.85 36.58
C ASP A 210 -0.60 -11.08 37.19
N GLU A 211 0.71 -11.25 36.99
CA GLU A 211 1.49 -12.35 37.59
C GLU A 211 1.80 -12.12 39.09
N LYS A 212 1.60 -10.90 39.61
CA LYS A 212 1.82 -10.56 41.03
C LYS A 212 0.53 -10.56 41.86
N GLU A 213 -0.65 -10.52 41.24
CA GLU A 213 -1.96 -10.60 41.92
C GLU A 213 -2.55 -12.02 41.94
N GLY A 214 -1.83 -13.01 41.39
CA GLY A 214 -2.23 -14.42 41.30
C GLY A 214 -1.55 -15.37 42.31
N ILE A 215 -1.12 -14.87 43.48
CA ILE A 215 -0.67 -15.69 44.63
C ILE A 215 -1.67 -15.55 45.77
#